data_AF-A0A973ITA1-F1
#
_entry.id   AF-A0A973ITA1-F1
#
_cell.length_a   1.000
_cell.length_b   1.000
_cell.length_c   1.000
_cell.angle_alpha   90.00
_cell.angle_beta   90.00
_cell.angle_gamma   90.00
#
_symmetry.space_group_name_H-M   'P 1'
#
loop_
_entity.id
_entity.type
_entity.pdbx_description
1 polymer ?
#
loop_
_entity_poly.entity_id
_entity_poly.type
_entity_poly.pdbx_seq_one_letter_code
_entity_poly.pdbx_strand_id
1 'polypeptide(L)'
;MVVILLVYRKYHLKSTTVSYGPTWGCGYTAVSPKHQYTATSYTYNYNHLAKPLLQTEKIMKEIGEKEIFPEPRSFVSRNDDIFRKYLIDMPVDFITGLLKRIAIMQTGRIQHYILYAFIFMLVVLMLTWLNII
;
A
#
# COMPACT_ATOMS: atom_id res chain seq x y z
N MET A 1 20.35 15.93 -13.16
CA MET A 1 19.45 15.12 -14.02
C MET A 1 18.20 15.89 -14.46
N VAL A 2 17.40 16.47 -13.55
CA VAL A 2 16.16 17.20 -13.89
C VAL A 2 16.40 18.42 -14.81
N VAL A 3 17.43 19.22 -14.54
CA VAL A 3 17.76 20.41 -15.35
C VAL A 3 18.10 20.03 -16.80
N ILE A 4 18.86 18.94 -16.99
CA ILE A 4 19.23 18.43 -18.31
C ILE A 4 17.99 18.00 -19.09
N LEU A 5 17.06 17.28 -18.44
CA LEU A 5 15.78 16.88 -19.04
C LEU A 5 14.93 18.09 -19.46
N LEU A 6 14.91 19.16 -18.66
CA LEU A 6 14.15 20.37 -19.00
C LEU A 6 14.78 21.13 -20.18
N VAL A 7 16.11 21.23 -20.24
CA VAL A 7 16.82 21.85 -21.37
C VAL A 7 16.60 21.05 -22.65
N TYR A 8 16.70 19.72 -22.58
CA TYR A 8 16.42 18.83 -23.70
C TYR A 8 14.99 18.98 -24.22
N ARG A 9 14.01 18.95 -23.30
CA ARG A 9 12.59 19.17 -23.63
C ARG A 9 12.36 20.52 -24.31
N LYS A 10 12.97 21.59 -23.80
CA LYS A 10 12.83 22.95 -24.36
C LYS A 10 13.41 23.04 -25.77
N TYR A 11 14.55 22.38 -26.03
CA TYR A 11 15.16 22.35 -27.36
C TYR A 11 14.28 21.57 -28.36
N HIS A 12 13.78 20.41 -27.95
CA HIS A 12 12.96 19.54 -28.81
C HIS A 12 11.56 20.10 -29.11
N LEU A 13 10.92 20.76 -28.14
CA LEU A 13 9.58 21.32 -28.32
C LEU A 13 9.57 22.67 -29.03
N LYS A 14 10.74 23.27 -29.30
CA LYS A 14 10.85 24.61 -29.92
C LYS A 14 10.26 24.66 -31.33
N SER A 15 10.33 23.57 -32.09
CA SER A 15 9.82 23.49 -33.47
C SER A 15 8.39 22.97 -33.56
N THR A 16 7.78 22.54 -32.46
CA THR A 16 6.44 21.96 -32.47
C THR A 16 5.39 23.06 -32.42
N THR A 17 4.74 23.34 -33.54
CA THR A 17 3.56 24.21 -33.59
C THR A 17 2.37 23.47 -32.97
N VAL A 18 1.93 23.89 -31.79
CA VAL A 18 0.73 23.35 -31.15
C VAL A 18 -0.48 24.06 -31.73
N SER A 19 -1.29 23.32 -32.50
CA SER A 19 -2.58 23.81 -33.01
C SER A 19 -3.71 23.28 -32.15
N TYR A 20 -4.68 24.14 -31.86
CA TYR A 20 -5.89 23.78 -31.13
C TYR A 20 -7.07 23.79 -32.09
N GLY A 21 -7.84 22.72 -32.09
CA GLY A 21 -9.07 22.58 -32.87
C GLY A 21 -10.21 22.07 -32.00
N PRO A 22 -11.45 22.14 -32.50
CA PRO A 22 -12.57 21.51 -31.82
C PRO A 22 -12.32 20.00 -31.71
N THR A 23 -12.81 19.39 -30.63
CA THR A 23 -12.91 17.92 -30.56
C THR A 23 -13.98 17.43 -31.55
N TRP A 24 -14.04 16.13 -31.79
CA TRP A 24 -15.07 15.49 -32.63
C TRP A 24 -16.53 15.80 -32.23
N GLY A 25 -16.76 16.44 -31.08
CA GLY A 25 -18.06 17.02 -30.75
C GLY A 25 -19.14 16.01 -30.36
N CYS A 26 -18.76 14.78 -29.98
CA CYS A 26 -19.71 13.78 -29.47
C CYS A 26 -20.30 14.22 -28.11
N GLY A 27 -21.34 15.07 -28.15
CA GLY A 27 -22.22 15.36 -27.04
C GLY A 27 -21.86 16.53 -26.13
N TYR A 28 -20.70 17.19 -26.32
CA TYR A 28 -20.35 18.38 -25.54
C TYR A 28 -19.38 19.29 -26.32
N THR A 29 -19.72 20.57 -26.45
CA THR A 29 -18.98 21.54 -27.27
C THR A 29 -18.01 22.41 -26.45
N ALA A 30 -18.16 22.48 -25.13
CA ALA A 30 -17.36 23.30 -24.23
C ALA A 30 -16.25 22.49 -23.51
N VAL A 31 -15.43 21.75 -24.27
CA VAL A 31 -14.41 20.86 -23.69
C VAL A 31 -13.41 21.65 -22.84
N SER A 32 -13.12 21.14 -21.64
CA SER A 32 -12.10 21.68 -20.75
C SER A 32 -11.02 20.65 -20.45
N PRO A 33 -9.78 21.06 -20.09
CA PRO A 33 -8.70 20.13 -19.74
C PRO A 33 -9.05 19.13 -18.63
N LYS A 34 -10.05 19.45 -17.79
CA LYS A 34 -10.54 18.54 -16.73
C LYS A 34 -11.21 17.28 -17.29
N HIS A 35 -11.64 17.30 -18.54
CA HIS A 35 -12.25 16.15 -19.22
C HIS A 35 -11.20 15.18 -19.81
N GLN A 36 -9.91 15.50 -19.70
CA GLN A 36 -8.85 14.63 -20.18
C GLN A 36 -8.73 13.40 -19.28
N TYR A 37 -8.59 12.23 -19.90
CA TYR A 37 -8.28 11.00 -19.19
C TYR A 37 -6.96 11.14 -18.41
N THR A 38 -7.03 10.78 -17.13
CA THR A 38 -5.85 10.78 -16.26
C THR A 38 -5.09 9.48 -16.39
N ALA A 39 -3.86 9.43 -15.87
CA ALA A 39 -3.08 8.19 -15.80
C ALA A 39 -3.89 7.05 -15.15
N THR A 40 -4.65 7.35 -14.09
CA THR A 40 -5.54 6.39 -13.41
C THR A 40 -6.61 5.79 -14.33
N SER A 41 -7.16 6.60 -15.25
CA SER A 41 -8.14 6.14 -16.24
C SER A 41 -7.49 5.21 -17.26
N TYR A 42 -6.28 5.53 -17.73
CA TYR A 42 -5.53 4.68 -18.65
C TYR A 42 -5.13 3.34 -18.03
N THR A 43 -4.68 3.35 -16.77
CA THR A 43 -4.24 2.14 -16.07
C THR A 43 -5.40 1.32 -15.52
N TYR A 44 -6.64 1.80 -15.61
CA TYR A 44 -7.81 1.18 -15.01
C TYR A 44 -8.01 -0.28 -15.43
N ASN A 45 -7.90 -0.57 -16.73
CA ASN A 45 -8.04 -1.94 -17.25
C ASN A 45 -6.95 -2.86 -16.70
N TYR A 46 -5.72 -2.37 -16.65
CA TYR A 46 -4.60 -3.12 -16.07
C TYR A 46 -4.80 -3.38 -14.58
N ASN A 47 -5.28 -2.39 -13.82
CA ASN A 47 -5.62 -2.57 -12.41
C ASN A 47 -6.73 -3.60 -12.20
N HIS A 48 -7.68 -3.71 -13.13
CA HIS A 48 -8.73 -4.72 -13.05
C HIS A 48 -8.19 -6.14 -13.29
N LEU A 49 -7.28 -6.31 -14.26
CA LEU A 49 -6.61 -7.58 -14.52
C LEU A 49 -5.67 -7.97 -13.36
N ALA A 50 -4.95 -7.00 -12.80
CA ALA A 50 -4.03 -7.18 -11.69
C ALA A 50 -4.70 -7.08 -10.31
N LYS A 51 -6.04 -7.09 -10.24
CA LYS A 51 -6.81 -7.01 -8.99
C LYS A 51 -6.37 -7.99 -7.88
N PRO A 52 -6.01 -9.28 -8.16
CA PRO A 52 -5.55 -10.17 -7.09
C PRO A 52 -4.23 -9.73 -6.44
N LEU A 53 -3.39 -8.95 -7.14
CA LEU A 53 -2.09 -8.50 -6.66
C LEU A 53 -2.13 -7.05 -6.12
N LEU A 54 -2.88 -6.16 -6.75
CA LEU A 54 -2.94 -4.75 -6.38
C LEU A 54 -4.03 -4.43 -5.35
N GLN A 55 -5.01 -5.34 -5.15
CA GLN A 55 -6.13 -5.18 -4.21
C GLN A 55 -6.76 -3.78 -4.24
N THR A 56 -6.90 -3.19 -5.44
CA THR A 56 -7.52 -1.88 -5.59
C THR A 56 -9.01 -1.98 -5.27
N GLU A 57 -9.43 -1.29 -4.22
CA GLU A 57 -10.82 -1.17 -3.81
C GLU A 57 -11.42 0.12 -4.37
N LYS A 58 -12.66 0.02 -4.86
CA LYS A 58 -13.45 1.17 -5.27
C LYS A 58 -14.63 1.26 -4.33
N ILE A 59 -14.70 2.39 -3.63
CA ILE A 59 -15.80 2.71 -2.73
C ILE A 59 -16.68 3.69 -3.49
N MET A 60 -17.75 3.16 -4.08
CA MET A 60 -18.79 3.94 -4.74
C MET A 60 -20.13 3.21 -4.69
N LYS A 61 -21.22 3.97 -4.62
CA LYS A 61 -22.57 3.41 -4.74
C LYS A 61 -22.84 3.15 -6.22
N GLU A 62 -23.16 1.92 -6.59
CA GLU A 62 -23.52 1.54 -7.96
C GLU A 62 -24.84 2.22 -8.38
N ILE A 63 -24.99 2.46 -9.68
CA ILE A 63 -26.23 3.04 -10.23
C ILE A 63 -27.21 1.90 -10.42
N GLY A 64 -28.34 1.96 -9.70
CA GLY A 64 -29.39 0.97 -9.87
C GLY A 64 -30.12 1.17 -11.19
N GLU A 65 -30.60 0.09 -11.79
CA GLU A 65 -31.31 0.11 -13.08
C GLU A 65 -32.57 1.01 -13.07
N LYS A 66 -33.16 1.22 -11.89
CA LYS A 66 -34.37 2.04 -11.69
C LYS A 66 -34.08 3.52 -11.40
N GLU A 67 -32.81 3.90 -11.29
CA GLU A 67 -32.40 5.24 -10.88
C GLU A 67 -32.10 6.10 -12.11
N ILE A 68 -33.14 6.79 -12.60
CA ILE A 68 -33.07 7.60 -13.82
C ILE A 68 -32.34 8.93 -13.57
N PHE A 69 -32.48 9.51 -12.37
CA PHE A 69 -31.81 10.74 -11.95
C PHE A 69 -31.04 10.50 -10.65
N PRO A 70 -29.75 10.14 -10.73
CA PRO A 70 -28.97 9.82 -9.54
C PRO A 70 -28.66 11.07 -8.73
N GLU A 71 -28.71 10.94 -7.41
CA GLU A 71 -28.24 11.98 -6.47
C GLU A 71 -26.71 12.15 -6.54
N PRO A 72 -26.14 13.28 -6.06
CA PRO A 72 -24.70 13.47 -5.97
C PRO A 72 -23.99 12.35 -5.19
N ARG A 73 -22.84 11.89 -5.69
CA ARG A 73 -22.07 10.79 -5.08
C ARG A 73 -20.59 11.11 -4.99
N SER A 74 -19.92 10.44 -4.06
CA SER A 74 -18.47 10.41 -3.98
C SER A 74 -17.92 9.14 -4.62
N PHE A 75 -16.75 9.28 -5.23
CA PHE A 75 -15.94 8.17 -5.70
C PHE A 75 -14.62 8.20 -4.94
N VAL A 76 -14.27 7.09 -4.29
CA VAL A 76 -13.00 6.94 -3.60
C VAL A 76 -12.34 5.65 -4.07
N SER A 77 -11.06 5.72 -4.43
CA SER A 77 -10.24 4.56 -4.74
C SER A 77 -9.16 4.42 -3.68
N ARG A 78 -9.06 3.22 -3.12
CA ARG A 78 -8.02 2.84 -2.16
C ARG A 78 -7.19 1.71 -2.76
N ASN A 79 -5.88 1.78 -2.59
CA ASN A 79 -4.97 0.69 -2.94
C ASN A 79 -4.41 0.12 -1.65
N ASP A 80 -4.73 -1.13 -1.35
CA ASP A 80 -4.13 -1.84 -0.23
C ASP A 80 -2.92 -2.62 -0.75
N ASP A 81 -1.75 -2.32 -0.18
CA ASP A 81 -0.50 -2.97 -0.57
C ASP A 81 -0.37 -4.33 0.14
N ILE A 82 -0.53 -5.40 -0.63
CA ILE A 82 -0.39 -6.79 -0.17
C ILE A 82 1.02 -7.03 0.40
N PHE A 83 2.05 -6.50 -0.25
CA PHE A 83 3.43 -6.69 0.21
C PHE A 83 3.63 -5.98 1.55
N ARG A 84 3.14 -4.75 1.70
CA ARG A 84 3.17 -4.07 2.99
C ARG A 84 2.45 -4.87 4.07
N LYS A 85 1.25 -5.37 3.79
CA LYS A 85 0.45 -6.12 4.76
C LYS A 85 1.14 -7.42 5.23
N TYR A 86 1.61 -8.23 4.27
CA TYR A 86 2.14 -9.57 4.59
C TYR A 86 3.62 -9.57 4.93
N LEU A 87 4.42 -8.73 4.26
CA LEU A 87 5.88 -8.73 4.43
C LEU A 87 6.36 -7.77 5.52
N ILE A 88 5.56 -6.75 5.86
CA ILE A 88 5.94 -5.74 6.85
C ILE A 88 5.02 -5.83 8.07
N ASP A 89 3.74 -5.51 7.91
CA ASP A 89 2.83 -5.33 9.06
C ASP A 89 2.69 -6.64 9.86
N MET A 90 2.43 -7.78 9.19
CA MET A 90 2.27 -9.08 9.85
C MET A 90 3.48 -9.56 10.67
N PRO A 91 4.73 -9.62 10.13
CA PRO A 91 5.88 -10.04 10.92
C PRO A 91 6.24 -9.03 12.02
N VAL A 92 6.07 -7.73 11.78
CA VAL A 92 6.29 -6.70 12.79
C VAL A 92 5.33 -6.87 13.96
N ASP A 93 4.04 -7.07 13.69
CA ASP A 93 3.03 -7.29 14.73
C ASP A 93 3.29 -8.59 15.51
N PHE A 94 3.72 -9.65 14.82
CA PHE A 94 4.10 -10.90 15.47
C PHE A 94 5.30 -10.73 16.40
N ILE A 95 6.39 -10.12 15.90
CA ILE A 95 7.62 -9.89 16.67
C ILE A 95 7.34 -8.98 17.85
N THR A 96 6.65 -7.86 17.64
CA THR A 96 6.32 -6.93 18.73
C THR A 96 5.40 -7.56 19.76
N GLY A 97 4.46 -8.42 19.35
CA GLY A 97 3.64 -9.23 20.26
C GLY A 97 4.48 -10.19 21.11
N LEU A 98 5.45 -10.88 20.50
CA LEU A 98 6.38 -11.75 21.22
C LEU A 98 7.26 -10.97 22.20
N LEU A 99 7.84 -9.85 21.75
CA LEU A 99 8.69 -9.00 22.59
C LEU A 99 7.91 -8.43 23.79
N LYS A 100 6.65 -8.01 23.59
CA LYS A 100 5.79 -7.56 24.69
C LYS A 100 5.59 -8.64 25.75
N ARG A 101 5.42 -9.91 25.33
CA ARG A 101 5.31 -11.04 26.27
C ARG A 101 6.61 -11.31 27.01
N ILE A 102 7.76 -11.29 26.32
CA ILE A 102 9.08 -11.46 26.95
C ILE A 102 9.36 -10.30 27.93
N ALA A 103 8.96 -9.07 27.58
CA ALA A 103 9.13 -7.90 28.43
C ALA A 103 8.41 -8.02 29.79
N ILE A 104 7.34 -8.82 29.90
CA ILE A 104 6.68 -9.10 31.19
C ILE A 104 7.65 -9.77 32.18
N MET A 105 8.65 -10.52 31.71
CA MET A 105 9.67 -11.14 32.58
C MET A 105 10.64 -10.11 33.18
N GLN A 106 10.72 -8.89 32.64
CA GLN A 106 11.49 -7.79 33.20
C GLN A 106 10.74 -7.12 34.36
N THR A 107 10.59 -7.84 35.47
CA THR A 107 9.87 -7.38 36.67
C THR A 107 10.63 -6.37 37.54
N GLY A 108 11.88 -6.03 37.17
CA GLY A 108 12.73 -5.08 37.89
C GLY A 108 13.29 -5.57 39.24
N ARG A 109 12.95 -6.80 39.66
CA ARG A 109 13.42 -7.38 40.93
C ARG A 109 14.60 -8.32 40.69
N ILE A 110 15.73 -8.05 41.35
CA ILE A 110 16.98 -8.83 41.21
C ILE A 110 16.76 -10.34 41.48
N GLN A 111 15.92 -10.67 42.46
CA GLN A 111 15.58 -12.06 42.81
C GLN A 111 15.05 -12.89 41.62
N HIS A 112 14.27 -12.28 40.72
CA HIS A 112 13.72 -12.99 39.56
C HIS A 112 14.82 -13.36 38.56
N TYR A 113 15.77 -12.47 38.34
CA TYR A 113 16.91 -12.73 37.44
C TYR A 113 17.81 -13.85 37.95
N ILE A 114 18.08 -13.88 39.26
CA ILE A 114 18.84 -14.97 39.89
C ILE A 114 18.11 -16.30 39.73
N LEU A 115 16.79 -16.31 39.95
CA LEU A 115 15.96 -17.51 39.77
C LEU A 115 15.99 -18.01 38.31
N TYR A 116 15.86 -17.11 37.33
CA TYR A 116 15.92 -17.48 35.91
C TYR A 116 17.27 -18.10 35.53
N ALA A 117 18.38 -17.53 35.99
CA ALA A 117 19.71 -18.08 35.75
C ALA A 117 19.89 -19.46 36.40
N PHE A 118 19.39 -19.64 37.63
CA PHE A 118 19.45 -20.92 38.33
C PHE A 118 18.62 -22.01 37.62
N ILE A 119 17.40 -21.70 37.20
CA ILE A 119 16.55 -22.62 36.42
C ILE A 119 17.23 -22.98 35.09
N PHE A 120 17.81 -22.00 34.40
CA PHE A 120 18.53 -22.24 33.15
C PHE A 120 19.68 -23.25 33.35
N MET A 121 20.48 -23.08 34.40
CA MET A 121 21.58 -24.00 34.73
C MET A 121 21.07 -25.43 35.03
N LEU A 122 19.95 -25.56 35.76
CA LEU A 122 19.33 -26.87 36.03
C LEU A 122 18.84 -27.56 34.75
N VAL A 123 18.21 -26.80 33.84
CA VAL A 123 17.72 -27.32 32.56
C VAL A 123 18.87 -27.82 31.69
N VAL A 124 19.96 -27.05 31.59
CA VAL A 124 21.16 -27.47 30.85
C VAL A 124 21.75 -28.76 31.46
N LEU A 125 21.90 -28.80 32.78
CA LEU A 125 22.41 -29.99 33.47
C LEU A 125 21.54 -31.22 33.21
N MET A 126 20.21 -31.06 33.24
CA MET A 126 19.26 -32.13 32.96
C MET A 126 19.34 -32.62 31.50
N LEU A 127 19.47 -31.70 30.54
CA LEU A 127 19.64 -32.02 29.12
C LEU A 127 20.94 -32.82 28.87
N THR A 128 22.04 -32.40 29.51
CA THR A 128 23.33 -33.11 29.44
C THR A 128 23.25 -34.49 30.08
N TRP A 129 22.60 -34.61 31.24
CA TRP A 129 22.39 -35.91 31.90
C TRP A 129 21.56 -36.87 31.05
N LEU A 130 20.59 -36.35 30.31
CA LEU A 130 19.74 -37.12 29.38
C LEU A 130 20.43 -37.42 28.03
N ASN A 131 21.68 -37.00 27.80
CA ASN A 131 22.40 -37.15 26.52
C ASN A 131 21.64 -36.60 25.31
N ILE A 132 20.80 -35.58 25.51
CA ILE A 132 20.10 -34.88 24.43
C ILE A 132 21.03 -33.79 23.82
N ILE A 133 22.02 -33.37 24.60
CA ILE A 133 23.17 -32.51 24.27
C ILE A 133 24.40 -33.20 24.86
#